data_AF-A0A371ECV0-F1
#
_entry.id   AF-A0A371ECV0-F1
#
_cell.length_a   1.000
_cell.length_b   1.000
_cell.length_c   1.000
_cell.angle_alpha   90.00
_cell.angle_beta   90.00
_cell.angle_gamma   90.00
#
_symmetry.space_group_name_H-M   'P 1'
#
loop_
_entity.id
_entity.type
_entity.pdbx_description
1 polymer ?
#
loop_
_entity_poly.entity_id
_entity_poly.type
_entity_poly.pdbx_seq_one_letter_code
_entity_poly.pdbx_strand_id
1 'polypeptide(L)'
;MEMRPKEHIEKIRRTKFSIGGEPNPLREDLHQATKNLSTELYAKDVHFLMELVQNAEDNKYVEGVRPSLEFIITSRDITATGAPATLLIFNNEKGFSPENVESICSVGRSTKKGNRSSGYIGEKGIGFKSVFLLTAYPYIFSNGYQIRFSEKPCPHCDIGYIVPEWVEEKPTLNDIKQIYGAGAGSLPTTTIILPLKPDKVKPVKQQLSSIHPEVLLFLSKIRHLSVREDNEDPEMNTVNAVSISREINFCTRKNMNAESYTLHLSAGENGGSEKECSYYMWKQKFPVRLENVVERREDVEEWVITLAFPNQERLQSGSSFPGVYAFLPTEMILSWLHQGRQLSWTISGTKGY
;
A
#
# COMPACT_ATOMS: atom_id res chain seq x y z
N MET A 1 -23.07 -5.14 -24.76
CA MET A 1 -21.66 -5.50 -25.00
C MET A 1 -20.83 -4.71 -23.99
N GLU A 2 -20.02 -5.38 -23.19
CA GLU A 2 -19.20 -4.73 -22.16
C GLU A 2 -18.10 -3.89 -22.84
N MET A 3 -17.89 -2.66 -22.39
CA MET A 3 -16.93 -1.72 -22.99
C MET A 3 -15.50 -2.21 -22.74
N ARG A 4 -14.65 -2.25 -23.78
CA ARG A 4 -13.27 -2.71 -23.59
C ARG A 4 -12.48 -1.73 -22.72
N PRO A 5 -11.48 -2.18 -21.94
CA PRO A 5 -10.67 -1.29 -21.09
C PRO A 5 -10.11 -0.07 -21.82
N LYS A 6 -9.57 -0.24 -23.04
CA LYS A 6 -9.05 0.88 -23.86
C LYS A 6 -10.14 1.90 -24.24
N GLU A 7 -11.30 1.41 -24.66
CA GLU A 7 -12.46 2.27 -24.99
C GLU A 7 -12.96 3.03 -23.77
N HIS A 8 -12.91 2.39 -22.59
CA HIS A 8 -13.25 3.04 -21.34
C HIS A 8 -12.27 4.18 -21.00
N ILE A 9 -10.96 3.97 -21.19
CA ILE A 9 -9.96 5.04 -21.01
C ILE A 9 -10.17 6.19 -21.99
N GLU A 10 -10.42 5.90 -23.27
CA GLU A 10 -10.72 6.95 -24.26
C GLU A 10 -12.01 7.70 -23.91
N LYS A 11 -13.03 7.00 -23.39
CA LYS A 11 -14.23 7.65 -22.87
C LYS A 11 -13.89 8.60 -21.73
N ILE A 12 -13.13 8.17 -20.72
CA ILE A 12 -12.71 9.04 -19.60
C ILE A 12 -11.98 10.28 -20.14
N ARG A 13 -11.02 10.10 -21.04
CA ARG A 13 -10.25 11.20 -21.66
C ARG A 13 -11.15 12.20 -22.36
N ARG A 14 -12.14 11.71 -23.12
CA ARG A 14 -13.09 12.55 -23.84
C ARG A 14 -14.12 13.23 -22.94
N THR A 15 -14.72 12.52 -21.99
CA THR A 15 -15.85 13.03 -21.20
C THR A 15 -15.42 13.81 -19.97
N LYS A 16 -14.37 13.37 -19.28
CA LYS A 16 -13.91 13.98 -18.02
C LYS A 16 -12.90 15.10 -18.25
N PHE A 17 -12.05 14.92 -19.26
CA PHE A 17 -10.94 15.83 -19.55
C PHE A 17 -11.11 16.62 -20.86
N SER A 18 -12.24 16.43 -21.56
CA SER A 18 -12.55 17.09 -22.84
C SER A 18 -11.47 16.97 -23.92
N ILE A 19 -10.67 15.90 -23.89
CA ILE A 19 -9.61 15.69 -24.88
C ILE A 19 -10.27 15.31 -26.22
N GLY A 20 -9.94 16.06 -27.28
CA GLY A 20 -10.51 15.87 -28.62
C GLY A 20 -11.93 16.41 -28.80
N GLY A 21 -12.42 17.22 -27.85
CA GLY A 21 -13.69 17.92 -27.94
C GLY A 21 -13.57 19.40 -27.59
N GLU A 22 -14.70 20.04 -27.29
CA GLU A 22 -14.75 21.45 -26.88
C GLU A 22 -14.03 21.66 -25.53
N PRO A 23 -13.34 22.80 -25.33
CA PRO A 23 -12.63 23.09 -24.09
C PRO A 23 -13.53 22.97 -22.85
N ASN A 24 -13.05 22.26 -21.82
CA ASN A 24 -13.76 22.18 -20.55
C ASN A 24 -13.74 23.54 -19.84
N PRO A 25 -14.88 24.16 -19.52
CA PRO A 25 -14.91 25.44 -18.79
C PRO A 25 -14.32 25.33 -17.37
N LEU A 26 -14.27 24.14 -16.78
CA LEU A 26 -13.68 23.87 -15.46
C LEU A 26 -12.20 23.43 -15.52
N ARG A 27 -11.54 23.60 -16.68
CA ARG A 27 -10.15 23.18 -16.87
C ARG A 27 -9.20 23.86 -15.89
N GLU A 28 -9.33 25.18 -15.71
CA GLU A 28 -8.47 25.95 -14.80
C GLU A 28 -8.66 25.51 -13.35
N ASP A 29 -9.89 25.28 -12.91
CA ASP A 29 -10.19 24.77 -11.57
C ASP A 29 -9.57 23.39 -11.34
N LEU A 30 -9.65 22.49 -12.32
CA LEU A 30 -9.02 21.17 -12.26
C LEU A 30 -7.50 21.28 -12.22
N HIS A 31 -6.91 22.16 -13.05
CA HIS A 31 -5.48 22.42 -13.03
C HIS A 31 -5.04 22.90 -11.64
N GLN A 32 -5.72 23.90 -11.07
CA GLN A 32 -5.41 24.43 -9.74
C GLN A 32 -5.62 23.38 -8.65
N ALA A 33 -6.64 22.54 -8.75
CA ALA A 33 -6.87 21.44 -7.81
C ALA A 33 -5.73 20.40 -7.86
N THR A 34 -5.21 20.08 -9.06
CA THR A 34 -4.03 19.20 -9.18
C THR A 34 -2.73 19.83 -8.68
N LYS A 35 -2.59 21.16 -8.78
CA LYS A 35 -1.45 21.90 -8.22
C LYS A 35 -1.51 21.97 -6.68
N ASN A 36 -2.70 22.08 -6.11
CA ASN A 36 -2.88 22.00 -4.66
C ASN A 36 -2.58 20.58 -4.16
N LEU A 37 -3.05 19.56 -4.90
CA LEU A 37 -2.73 18.16 -4.62
C LEU A 37 -1.21 17.92 -4.61
N SER A 38 -0.47 18.43 -5.58
CA SER A 38 0.99 18.27 -5.61
C SER A 38 1.65 18.91 -4.39
N THR A 39 1.22 20.11 -4.01
CA THR A 39 1.72 20.80 -2.81
C THR A 39 1.47 19.98 -1.54
N GLU A 40 0.27 19.42 -1.38
CA GLU A 40 -0.04 18.54 -0.24
C GLU A 40 0.77 17.24 -0.25
N LEU A 41 1.00 16.65 -1.42
CA LEU A 41 1.81 15.43 -1.57
C LEU A 41 3.24 15.67 -1.08
N TYR A 42 3.87 16.75 -1.54
CA TYR A 42 5.28 17.06 -1.24
C TYR A 42 5.51 17.60 0.18
N ALA A 43 4.47 18.07 0.87
CA ALA A 43 4.56 18.50 2.26
C ALA A 43 4.49 17.34 3.27
N LYS A 44 4.17 16.11 2.82
CA LYS A 44 3.90 14.98 3.70
C LYS A 44 5.16 14.12 3.90
N ASP A 45 5.48 13.83 5.15
CA ASP A 45 6.40 12.75 5.50
C ASP A 45 5.70 11.41 5.21
N VAL A 46 6.02 10.80 4.07
CA VAL A 46 5.35 9.60 3.58
C VAL A 46 6.21 8.36 3.75
N HIS A 47 5.73 7.43 4.58
CA HIS A 47 6.16 6.04 4.54
C HIS A 47 5.51 5.33 3.34
N PHE A 48 6.07 5.52 2.13
CA PHE A 48 5.46 5.05 0.88
C PHE A 48 5.15 3.56 0.91
N LEU A 49 6.04 2.78 1.52
CA LEU A 49 5.90 1.34 1.61
C LEU A 49 4.62 0.96 2.35
N MET A 50 4.38 1.58 3.51
CA MET A 50 3.18 1.30 4.30
C MET A 50 1.91 1.74 3.58
N GLU A 51 1.95 2.84 2.80
CA GLU A 51 0.81 3.24 1.99
C GLU A 51 0.51 2.23 0.87
N LEU A 52 1.54 1.66 0.23
CA LEU A 52 1.37 0.60 -0.77
C LEU A 52 0.83 -0.70 -0.13
N VAL A 53 1.33 -1.07 1.05
CA VAL A 53 0.82 -2.20 1.84
C VAL A 53 -0.65 -1.98 2.21
N GLN A 54 -1.02 -0.77 2.65
CA GLN A 54 -2.39 -0.42 2.96
C GLN A 54 -3.30 -0.43 1.73
N ASN A 55 -2.81 0.03 0.57
CA ASN A 55 -3.56 -0.04 -0.68
C ASN A 55 -3.89 -1.50 -1.02
N ALA A 56 -2.94 -2.42 -0.87
CA ALA A 56 -3.17 -3.85 -1.06
C ALA A 56 -4.12 -4.42 0.01
N GLU A 57 -3.94 -4.06 1.29
CA GLU A 57 -4.81 -4.49 2.39
C GLU A 57 -6.28 -4.08 2.17
N ASP A 58 -6.52 -2.93 1.55
CA ASP A 58 -7.87 -2.44 1.23
C ASP A 58 -8.52 -3.15 0.04
N ASN A 59 -7.75 -3.88 -0.78
CA ASN A 59 -8.26 -4.57 -1.95
C ASN A 59 -9.22 -5.72 -1.61
N LYS A 60 -9.90 -6.21 -2.65
CA LYS A 60 -10.77 -7.38 -2.57
C LYS A 60 -10.04 -8.57 -3.18
N TYR A 61 -10.09 -9.72 -2.50
CA TYR A 61 -9.48 -10.96 -2.98
C TYR A 61 -10.57 -11.97 -3.31
N VAL A 62 -10.28 -12.88 -4.24
CA VAL A 62 -11.16 -14.02 -4.54
C VAL A 62 -11.17 -14.98 -3.34
N GLU A 63 -12.29 -15.63 -3.07
CA GLU A 63 -12.35 -16.61 -1.99
C GLU A 63 -11.40 -17.79 -2.27
N GLY A 64 -10.74 -18.30 -1.22
CA GLY A 64 -9.81 -19.42 -1.33
C GLY A 64 -8.40 -19.06 -1.84
N VAL A 65 -8.16 -17.87 -2.38
CA VAL A 65 -6.80 -17.42 -2.71
C VAL A 65 -6.09 -16.93 -1.45
N ARG A 66 -4.76 -17.09 -1.40
CA ARG A 66 -3.91 -16.51 -0.35
C ARG A 66 -3.51 -15.08 -0.77
N PRO A 67 -4.01 -14.00 -0.13
CA PRO A 67 -3.67 -12.64 -0.52
C PRO A 67 -2.17 -12.37 -0.37
N SER A 68 -1.53 -11.92 -1.45
CA SER A 68 -0.08 -11.72 -1.52
C SER A 68 0.28 -10.37 -2.13
N LEU A 69 1.32 -9.74 -1.58
CA LEU A 69 1.90 -8.51 -2.06
C LEU A 69 3.40 -8.72 -2.28
N GLU A 70 3.89 -8.47 -3.48
CA GLU A 70 5.29 -8.66 -3.82
C GLU A 70 5.89 -7.37 -4.38
N PHE A 71 7.07 -7.00 -3.86
CA PHE A 71 7.87 -5.89 -4.36
C PHE A 71 9.10 -6.44 -5.07
N ILE A 72 9.30 -6.04 -6.32
CA ILE A 72 10.52 -6.34 -7.07
C ILE A 72 11.13 -5.02 -7.52
N ILE A 73 12.38 -4.76 -7.13
CA ILE A 73 13.13 -3.62 -7.67
C ILE A 73 14.19 -4.12 -8.65
N THR A 74 14.37 -3.42 -9.77
CA THR A 74 15.36 -3.76 -10.81
C THR A 74 16.04 -2.50 -11.31
N SER A 75 17.32 -2.58 -11.70
CA SER A 75 18.04 -1.53 -12.42
C SER A 75 17.62 -1.42 -13.89
N ARG A 76 16.86 -2.40 -14.40
CA ARG A 76 16.39 -2.42 -15.79
C ARG A 76 15.30 -1.36 -15.99
N ASP A 77 15.47 -0.52 -17.01
CA ASP A 77 14.41 0.40 -17.45
C ASP A 77 13.48 -0.28 -18.45
N ILE A 78 12.52 -1.04 -17.92
CA ILE A 78 11.47 -1.67 -18.74
C ILE A 78 10.46 -0.68 -19.33
N THR A 79 10.49 0.58 -18.86
CA THR A 79 9.52 1.62 -19.23
C THR A 79 10.04 2.55 -20.34
N ALA A 80 11.33 2.48 -20.66
CA ALA A 80 12.01 3.39 -21.59
C ALA A 80 11.87 4.88 -21.21
N THR A 81 11.86 5.18 -19.91
CA THR A 81 11.74 6.55 -19.38
C THR A 81 13.08 7.17 -18.99
N GLY A 82 14.18 6.42 -19.10
CA GLY A 82 15.51 6.80 -18.62
C GLY A 82 15.68 6.64 -17.10
N ALA A 83 14.81 5.87 -16.46
CA ALA A 83 14.84 5.69 -15.01
C ALA A 83 16.01 4.79 -14.57
N PRO A 84 16.77 5.17 -13.52
CA PRO A 84 17.91 4.38 -13.04
C PRO A 84 17.51 3.08 -12.32
N ALA A 85 16.24 2.98 -11.90
CA ALA A 85 15.66 1.77 -11.34
C ALA A 85 14.14 1.79 -11.49
N THR A 86 13.54 0.61 -11.57
CA THR A 86 12.10 0.42 -11.64
C THR A 86 11.64 -0.43 -10.46
N LEU A 87 10.64 0.06 -9.71
CA LEU A 87 9.95 -0.71 -8.68
C LEU A 87 8.65 -1.28 -9.26
N LEU A 88 8.50 -2.59 -9.22
CA LEU A 88 7.28 -3.31 -9.58
C LEU A 88 6.60 -3.83 -8.31
N ILE A 89 5.29 -3.66 -8.23
CA ILE A 89 4.46 -4.11 -7.12
C ILE A 89 3.39 -5.02 -7.69
N PHE A 90 3.38 -6.27 -7.26
CA PHE A 90 2.44 -7.29 -7.70
C PHE A 90 1.44 -7.62 -6.59
N ASN A 91 0.16 -7.65 -6.93
CA ASN A 91 -0.90 -8.02 -6.01
C ASN A 91 -1.92 -8.93 -6.68
N ASN A 92 -2.25 -10.06 -6.04
CA ASN A 92 -3.18 -11.07 -6.57
C ASN A 92 -4.65 -10.79 -6.22
N GLU A 93 -5.01 -9.52 -6.09
CA GLU A 93 -6.39 -9.10 -5.84
C GLU A 93 -7.33 -9.42 -7.03
N LYS A 94 -8.61 -9.09 -6.89
CA LYS A 94 -9.60 -9.17 -7.98
C LYS A 94 -9.30 -8.24 -9.16
N GLY A 95 -8.46 -7.23 -8.94
CA GLY A 95 -8.05 -6.27 -9.93
C GLY A 95 -8.99 -5.07 -10.05
N PHE A 96 -8.57 -4.09 -10.86
CA PHE A 96 -9.26 -2.83 -11.02
C PHE A 96 -10.59 -3.02 -11.76
N SER A 97 -11.67 -2.51 -11.15
CA SER A 97 -12.95 -2.30 -11.81
C SER A 97 -12.97 -0.96 -12.55
N PRO A 98 -13.94 -0.72 -13.46
CA PRO A 98 -14.17 0.59 -14.06
C PRO A 98 -14.29 1.71 -13.02
N GLU A 99 -14.95 1.45 -11.88
CA GLU A 99 -15.12 2.41 -10.79
C GLU A 99 -13.79 2.72 -10.08
N ASN A 100 -12.90 1.72 -9.95
CA ASN A 100 -11.56 1.97 -9.41
C ASN A 100 -10.76 2.90 -10.33
N VAL A 101 -10.81 2.66 -11.65
CA VAL A 101 -10.15 3.51 -12.65
C VAL A 101 -10.71 4.94 -12.61
N GLU A 102 -12.03 5.10 -12.58
CA GLU A 102 -12.67 6.41 -12.47
C GLU A 102 -12.29 7.15 -11.17
N SER A 103 -12.19 6.41 -10.06
CA SER A 103 -11.78 6.94 -8.77
C SER A 103 -10.37 7.50 -8.80
N ILE A 104 -9.40 6.76 -9.37
CA ILE A 104 -8.02 7.25 -9.45
C ILE A 104 -7.86 8.39 -10.47
N CYS A 105 -8.80 8.56 -11.40
CA CYS A 105 -8.84 9.70 -12.32
C CYS A 105 -9.52 10.94 -11.73
N SER A 106 -9.81 10.98 -10.42
CA SER A 106 -10.49 12.10 -9.76
C SER A 106 -9.56 12.85 -8.81
N VAL A 107 -9.79 14.16 -8.63
CA VAL A 107 -9.17 14.95 -7.55
C VAL A 107 -10.08 14.92 -6.32
N GLY A 108 -9.57 14.50 -5.16
CA GLY A 108 -10.27 14.64 -3.87
C GLY A 108 -11.48 13.71 -3.63
N ARG A 109 -11.95 12.93 -4.62
CA ARG A 109 -12.98 11.88 -4.41
C ARG A 109 -12.32 10.51 -4.24
N SER A 110 -12.30 10.01 -3.00
CA SER A 110 -11.97 8.62 -2.71
C SER A 110 -13.22 7.75 -2.79
N THR A 111 -13.16 6.59 -3.45
CA THR A 111 -14.20 5.55 -3.39
C THR A 111 -14.37 4.94 -1.98
N LYS A 112 -13.47 5.25 -1.04
CA LYS A 112 -13.50 4.75 0.35
C LYS A 112 -14.30 5.65 1.31
N LYS A 113 -15.02 6.66 0.80
CA LYS A 113 -15.89 7.54 1.59
C LYS A 113 -17.10 6.73 2.11
N GLY A 114 -16.92 6.04 3.23
CA GLY A 114 -17.94 5.18 3.87
C GLY A 114 -17.42 3.90 4.54
N ASN A 115 -16.14 3.52 4.35
CA ASN A 115 -15.57 2.32 4.96
C ASN A 115 -14.65 2.67 6.16
N ARG A 116 -15.10 3.60 7.02
CA ARG A 116 -14.34 4.19 8.14
C ARG A 116 -14.24 3.29 9.38
N SER A 117 -14.93 2.15 9.39
CA SER A 117 -15.07 1.24 10.53
C SER A 117 -13.86 0.31 10.78
N SER A 118 -12.87 0.26 9.87
CA SER A 118 -11.76 -0.69 9.95
C SER A 118 -10.49 -0.16 10.64
N GLY A 119 -10.46 1.08 11.12
CA GLY A 119 -9.30 1.65 11.83
C GLY A 119 -8.08 1.98 10.96
N TYR A 120 -8.13 1.69 9.65
CA TYR A 120 -7.08 2.04 8.70
C TYR A 120 -7.38 3.38 8.03
N ILE A 121 -6.46 4.34 8.16
CA ILE A 121 -6.66 5.74 7.74
C ILE A 121 -6.40 5.87 6.23
N GLY A 122 -7.45 5.76 5.43
CA GLY A 122 -7.50 6.18 4.03
C GLY A 122 -8.27 7.49 3.85
N GLU A 123 -7.93 8.55 4.59
CA GLU A 123 -8.83 9.70 4.80
C GLU A 123 -8.90 10.73 3.67
N LYS A 124 -8.00 10.71 2.68
CA LYS A 124 -8.02 11.68 1.59
C LYS A 124 -7.78 10.95 0.29
N GLY A 125 -8.45 11.31 -0.80
CA GLY A 125 -8.29 10.75 -2.16
C GLY A 125 -6.90 10.96 -2.80
N ILE A 126 -5.86 10.86 -1.97
CA ILE A 126 -4.42 11.08 -2.19
C ILE A 126 -3.67 9.74 -2.10
N GLY A 127 -4.28 8.66 -1.57
CA GLY A 127 -3.59 7.40 -1.23
C GLY A 127 -2.89 6.70 -2.41
N PHE A 128 -3.44 6.73 -3.63
CA PHE A 128 -2.70 6.29 -4.82
C PHE A 128 -1.74 7.36 -5.32
N LYS A 129 -2.05 8.65 -5.13
CA LYS A 129 -1.28 9.77 -5.67
C LYS A 129 0.07 9.95 -4.96
N SER A 130 0.27 9.37 -3.80
CA SER A 130 1.58 9.35 -3.13
C SER A 130 2.67 8.62 -3.91
N VAL A 131 2.32 7.74 -4.86
CA VAL A 131 3.32 7.13 -5.77
C VAL A 131 4.08 8.18 -6.58
N PHE A 132 3.51 9.38 -6.77
CA PHE A 132 4.19 10.49 -7.45
C PHE A 132 5.38 11.07 -6.66
N LEU A 133 5.49 10.75 -5.36
CA LEU A 133 6.71 11.03 -4.59
C LEU A 133 7.90 10.19 -5.06
N LEU A 134 7.64 9.04 -5.68
CA LEU A 134 8.64 8.09 -6.14
C LEU A 134 8.88 8.17 -7.64
N THR A 135 7.85 8.47 -8.43
CA THR A 135 7.92 8.43 -9.90
C THR A 135 7.19 9.61 -10.54
N ALA A 136 7.62 10.03 -11.72
CA ALA A 136 6.85 10.96 -12.55
C ALA A 136 5.78 10.22 -13.38
N TYR A 137 5.91 8.91 -13.57
CA TYR A 137 5.10 8.12 -14.50
C TYR A 137 4.69 6.78 -13.87
N PRO A 138 3.69 6.72 -12.98
CA PRO A 138 3.19 5.45 -12.47
C PRO A 138 2.35 4.72 -13.53
N TYR A 139 2.59 3.43 -13.69
CA TYR A 139 1.84 2.55 -14.59
C TYR A 139 1.01 1.55 -13.78
N ILE A 140 -0.15 1.16 -14.31
CA ILE A 140 -1.05 0.16 -13.75
C ILE A 140 -1.44 -0.81 -14.87
N PHE A 141 -1.20 -2.09 -14.62
CA PHE A 141 -1.67 -3.20 -15.42
C PHE A 141 -2.62 -4.04 -14.56
N SER A 142 -3.90 -4.09 -14.92
CA SER A 142 -4.90 -4.83 -14.15
C SER A 142 -6.16 -5.09 -14.97
N ASN A 143 -6.68 -6.33 -14.99
CA ASN A 143 -7.92 -6.70 -15.70
C ASN A 143 -8.01 -6.18 -17.15
N GLY A 144 -6.90 -6.24 -17.89
CA GLY A 144 -6.82 -5.77 -19.27
C GLY A 144 -6.63 -4.26 -19.43
N TYR A 145 -6.67 -3.45 -18.36
CA TYR A 145 -6.15 -2.08 -18.38
C TYR A 145 -4.62 -2.11 -18.45
N GLN A 146 -4.06 -1.23 -19.29
CA GLN A 146 -2.63 -0.89 -19.33
C GLN A 146 -2.53 0.63 -19.43
N ILE A 147 -2.49 1.27 -18.28
CA ILE A 147 -2.57 2.73 -18.19
C ILE A 147 -1.37 3.29 -17.45
N ARG A 148 -0.98 4.51 -17.82
CA ARG A 148 -0.04 5.32 -17.06
C ARG A 148 -0.63 6.68 -16.75
N PHE A 149 -0.07 7.32 -15.73
CA PHE A 149 -0.32 8.73 -15.44
C PHE A 149 0.98 9.50 -15.57
N SER A 150 0.89 10.83 -15.57
CA SER A 150 2.04 11.73 -15.68
C SER A 150 1.94 12.83 -14.64
N GLU A 151 3.05 13.11 -13.95
CA GLU A 151 3.19 14.29 -13.10
C GLU A 151 3.07 15.58 -13.92
N LYS A 152 3.66 15.57 -15.13
CA LYS A 152 3.58 16.69 -16.06
C LYS A 152 2.16 16.84 -16.60
N PRO A 153 1.66 18.08 -16.74
CA PRO A 153 0.37 18.33 -17.36
C PRO A 153 0.26 17.72 -18.76
N CYS A 154 -0.88 17.08 -19.04
CA CYS A 154 -1.17 16.54 -20.36
C CYS A 154 -1.23 17.69 -21.40
N PRO A 155 -0.55 17.60 -22.56
CA PRO A 155 -0.53 18.68 -23.55
C PRO A 155 -1.92 19.11 -24.07
N HIS A 156 -2.91 18.22 -24.01
CA HIS A 156 -4.25 18.48 -24.54
C HIS A 156 -5.18 19.19 -23.55
N CYS A 157 -5.03 18.94 -22.26
CA CYS A 157 -5.92 19.48 -21.23
C CYS A 157 -5.20 20.22 -20.10
N ASP A 158 -3.87 20.31 -20.13
CA ASP A 158 -3.01 20.93 -19.10
C ASP A 158 -3.32 20.45 -17.67
N ILE A 159 -3.68 19.18 -17.53
CA ILE A 159 -3.95 18.54 -16.23
C ILE A 159 -2.95 17.40 -16.03
N GLY A 160 -2.28 17.38 -14.88
CA GLY A 160 -1.36 16.31 -14.46
C GLY A 160 -2.01 15.35 -13.46
N TYR A 161 -1.27 14.32 -13.04
CA TYR A 161 -1.56 13.34 -11.98
C TYR A 161 -2.76 12.41 -12.19
N ILE A 162 -3.83 12.87 -12.82
CA ILE A 162 -5.15 12.19 -12.85
C ILE A 162 -5.61 11.82 -14.26
N VAL A 163 -4.90 12.27 -15.30
CA VAL A 163 -5.26 11.96 -16.69
C VAL A 163 -4.67 10.60 -17.04
N PRO A 164 -5.51 9.57 -17.32
CA PRO A 164 -5.01 8.27 -17.73
C PRO A 164 -4.56 8.32 -19.19
N GLU A 165 -3.46 7.65 -19.48
CA GLU A 165 -2.93 7.45 -20.83
C GLU A 165 -2.78 5.96 -21.09
N TRP A 166 -3.28 5.47 -22.22
CA TRP A 166 -3.08 4.08 -22.60
C TRP A 166 -1.61 3.83 -22.96
N VAL A 167 -1.06 2.71 -22.52
CA VAL A 167 0.32 2.32 -22.78
C VAL A 167 0.34 1.47 -24.04
N GLU A 168 0.90 1.96 -25.15
CA GLU A 168 0.95 1.21 -26.42
C GLU A 168 2.23 0.39 -26.56
N GLU A 169 3.37 0.92 -26.12
CA GLU A 169 4.69 0.37 -26.44
C GLU A 169 5.39 -0.28 -25.24
N LYS A 170 5.70 0.50 -24.20
CA LYS A 170 6.52 0.05 -23.06
C LYS A 170 5.94 0.49 -21.71
N PRO A 171 6.01 -0.37 -20.68
CA PRO A 171 6.44 -1.77 -20.73
C PRO A 171 5.39 -2.68 -21.39
N THR A 172 5.83 -3.76 -22.04
CA THR A 172 4.94 -4.83 -22.53
C THR A 172 4.67 -5.85 -21.42
N LEU A 173 3.62 -6.66 -21.56
CA LEU A 173 3.38 -7.79 -20.65
C LEU A 173 4.54 -8.79 -20.61
N ASN A 174 5.30 -8.92 -21.71
CA ASN A 174 6.47 -9.78 -21.74
C ASN A 174 7.63 -9.20 -20.91
N ASP A 175 7.87 -7.89 -21.00
CA ASP A 175 8.87 -7.21 -20.16
C ASP A 175 8.55 -7.43 -18.67
N ILE A 176 7.26 -7.29 -18.29
CA ILE A 176 6.80 -7.52 -16.90
C ILE A 176 7.01 -8.98 -16.47
N LYS A 177 6.68 -9.96 -17.33
CA LYS A 177 6.88 -11.39 -17.05
C LYS A 177 8.35 -11.75 -16.86
N GLN A 178 9.25 -11.13 -17.62
CA GLN A 178 10.69 -11.36 -17.48
C GLN A 178 11.22 -10.92 -16.11
N ILE A 179 10.72 -9.79 -15.58
CA ILE A 179 11.07 -9.34 -14.21
C ILE A 179 10.41 -10.23 -13.15
N TYR A 180 9.16 -10.63 -13.36
CA TYR A 180 8.45 -11.45 -12.38
C TYR A 180 9.09 -12.85 -12.24
N GLY A 181 9.55 -13.43 -13.34
CA GLY A 181 10.33 -14.67 -13.42
C GLY A 181 9.79 -15.61 -14.50
N ALA A 182 10.68 -16.10 -15.38
CA ALA A 182 10.32 -16.89 -16.57
C ALA A 182 9.62 -18.25 -16.28
N GLY A 183 9.63 -18.72 -15.03
CA GLY A 183 8.93 -19.95 -14.59
C GLY A 183 7.64 -19.71 -13.80
N ALA A 184 7.30 -18.46 -13.48
CA ALA A 184 6.10 -18.13 -12.74
C ALA A 184 4.91 -18.10 -13.70
N GLY A 185 3.93 -18.99 -13.53
CA GLY A 185 2.86 -19.24 -14.51
C GLY A 185 2.15 -17.99 -15.04
N SER A 186 1.15 -17.49 -14.33
CA SER A 186 0.44 -16.25 -14.67
C SER A 186 0.90 -15.09 -13.79
N LEU A 187 1.02 -13.89 -14.37
CA LEU A 187 1.21 -12.67 -13.60
C LEU A 187 0.05 -12.49 -12.59
N PRO A 188 0.34 -11.95 -11.39
CA PRO A 188 -0.71 -11.48 -10.49
C PRO A 188 -1.62 -10.46 -11.19
N THR A 189 -2.90 -10.46 -10.80
CA THR A 189 -3.96 -9.70 -11.48
C THR A 189 -3.63 -8.21 -11.61
N THR A 190 -3.05 -7.61 -10.58
CA THR A 190 -2.66 -6.20 -10.57
C THR A 190 -1.14 -6.08 -10.46
N THR A 191 -0.55 -5.33 -11.40
CA THR A 191 0.85 -4.89 -11.36
C THR A 191 0.91 -3.37 -11.42
N ILE A 192 1.56 -2.75 -10.45
CA ILE A 192 1.90 -1.32 -10.46
C ILE A 192 3.39 -1.20 -10.74
N ILE A 193 3.77 -0.33 -11.68
CA ILE A 193 5.16 -0.14 -12.10
C ILE A 193 5.54 1.32 -11.91
N LEU A 194 6.62 1.54 -11.17
CA LEU A 194 7.09 2.85 -10.74
C LEU A 194 8.55 3.03 -11.22
N PRO A 195 8.80 3.62 -12.40
CA PRO A 195 10.14 4.07 -12.78
C PRO A 195 10.58 5.18 -11.83
N LEU A 196 11.61 4.91 -11.03
CA LEU A 196 11.95 5.75 -9.88
C LEU A 196 12.67 7.03 -10.29
N LYS A 197 12.36 8.12 -9.61
CA LYS A 197 13.16 9.35 -9.63
C LYS A 197 14.58 9.03 -9.12
N PRO A 198 15.66 9.57 -9.72
CA PRO A 198 17.03 9.21 -9.35
C PRO A 198 17.36 9.37 -7.86
N ASP A 199 16.85 10.42 -7.22
CA ASP A 199 17.04 10.69 -5.79
C ASP A 199 16.27 9.73 -4.87
N LYS A 200 15.29 8.99 -5.41
CA LYS A 200 14.43 8.08 -4.65
C LYS A 200 14.90 6.63 -4.64
N VAL A 201 15.83 6.25 -5.53
CA VAL A 201 16.33 4.86 -5.61
C VAL A 201 16.92 4.39 -4.29
N LYS A 202 17.84 5.16 -3.69
CA LYS A 202 18.49 4.78 -2.42
C LYS A 202 17.48 4.70 -1.25
N PRO A 203 16.63 5.72 -0.99
CA PRO A 203 15.61 5.63 0.04
C PRO A 203 14.65 4.44 -0.13
N VAL A 204 14.23 4.15 -1.37
CA VAL A 204 13.34 3.02 -1.65
C VAL A 204 14.02 1.70 -1.31
N LYS A 205 15.25 1.48 -1.78
CA LYS A 205 16.03 0.27 -1.45
C LYS A 205 16.25 0.11 0.05
N GLN A 206 16.55 1.18 0.76
CA GLN A 206 16.70 1.17 2.22
C GLN A 206 15.40 0.79 2.93
N GLN A 207 14.27 1.39 2.54
CA GLN A 207 12.97 1.04 3.13
C GLN A 207 12.59 -0.42 2.86
N LEU A 208 12.78 -0.89 1.62
CA LEU A 208 12.55 -2.28 1.24
C LEU A 208 13.41 -3.27 2.04
N SER A 209 14.66 -2.91 2.34
CA SER A 209 15.59 -3.75 3.13
C SER A 209 15.30 -3.72 4.63
N SER A 210 14.56 -2.72 5.12
CA SER A 210 14.20 -2.53 6.53
C SER A 210 12.87 -3.21 6.90
N ILE A 211 12.28 -3.99 6.00
CA ILE A 211 10.99 -4.64 6.25
C ILE A 211 11.15 -5.73 7.30
N HIS A 212 10.43 -5.56 8.39
CA HIS A 212 10.34 -6.55 9.45
C HIS A 212 9.11 -7.45 9.27
N PRO A 213 9.19 -8.74 9.63
CA PRO A 213 8.06 -9.68 9.60
C PRO A 213 6.80 -9.16 10.29
N GLU A 214 6.98 -8.36 11.34
CA GLU A 214 5.92 -7.78 12.14
C GLU A 214 5.00 -6.80 11.39
N VAL A 215 5.36 -6.38 10.17
CA VAL A 215 4.46 -5.64 9.27
C VAL A 215 3.15 -6.41 9.04
N LEU A 216 3.16 -7.75 9.04
CA LEU A 216 1.97 -8.58 8.83
C LEU A 216 1.12 -8.80 10.10
N LEU A 217 1.58 -8.40 11.30
CA LEU A 217 0.88 -8.70 12.56
C LEU A 217 -0.54 -8.15 12.60
N PHE A 218 -0.71 -6.91 12.14
CA PHE A 218 -1.96 -6.18 12.29
C PHE A 218 -2.82 -6.15 11.03
N LEU A 219 -2.26 -6.51 9.87
CA LEU A 219 -3.00 -6.62 8.62
C LEU A 219 -4.11 -7.67 8.76
N SER A 220 -5.25 -7.47 8.12
CA SER A 220 -6.41 -8.37 8.20
C SER A 220 -6.50 -9.29 6.98
N LYS A 221 -6.10 -8.84 5.79
CA LYS A 221 -6.22 -9.60 4.53
C LYS A 221 -4.90 -10.13 4.01
N ILE A 222 -3.87 -9.28 3.83
CA ILE A 222 -2.58 -9.69 3.25
C ILE A 222 -1.97 -10.81 4.08
N ARG A 223 -1.68 -11.96 3.49
CA ARG A 223 -1.09 -13.14 4.18
C ARG A 223 0.35 -13.42 3.78
N HIS A 224 0.81 -12.81 2.71
CA HIS A 224 2.16 -12.96 2.21
C HIS A 224 2.70 -11.64 1.72
N LEU A 225 3.92 -11.31 2.13
CA LEU A 225 4.65 -10.15 1.64
C LEU A 225 6.06 -10.59 1.28
N SER A 226 6.49 -10.32 0.05
CA SER A 226 7.84 -10.60 -0.40
C SER A 226 8.50 -9.36 -0.99
N VAL A 227 9.81 -9.27 -0.83
CA VAL A 227 10.66 -8.27 -1.44
C VAL A 227 11.86 -8.96 -2.04
N ARG A 228 12.19 -8.63 -3.29
CA ARG A 228 13.45 -9.02 -3.93
C ARG A 228 14.00 -7.92 -4.82
N GLU A 229 15.29 -7.99 -5.10
CA GLU A 229 15.93 -7.22 -6.15
C GLU A 229 16.34 -8.17 -7.29
N ASP A 230 16.14 -7.71 -8.51
CA ASP A 230 16.29 -8.51 -9.72
C ASP A 230 17.06 -7.71 -10.77
N ASN A 231 18.38 -7.78 -10.71
CA ASN A 231 19.29 -7.17 -11.69
C ASN A 231 19.86 -8.24 -12.63
N GLU A 232 20.34 -7.83 -13.80
CA GLU A 232 21.02 -8.74 -14.74
C GLU A 232 22.25 -9.39 -14.10
N ASP A 233 22.97 -8.63 -13.28
CA ASP A 233 24.05 -9.11 -12.43
C ASP A 233 23.55 -9.22 -10.98
N PRO A 234 23.36 -10.45 -10.44
CA PRO A 234 22.94 -10.66 -9.06
C PRO A 234 23.91 -10.08 -8.02
N GLU A 235 25.19 -9.87 -8.34
CA GLU A 235 26.16 -9.27 -7.40
C GLU A 235 25.88 -7.78 -7.14
N MET A 236 25.11 -7.14 -8.03
CA MET A 236 24.68 -5.75 -7.88
C MET A 236 23.44 -5.60 -6.99
N ASN A 237 22.88 -6.72 -6.51
CA ASN A 237 21.75 -6.70 -5.60
C ASN A 237 22.19 -6.18 -4.22
N THR A 238 21.46 -5.19 -3.74
CA THR A 238 21.73 -4.45 -2.50
C THR A 238 20.56 -4.54 -1.52
N VAL A 239 19.39 -4.95 -2.00
CA VAL A 239 18.21 -5.17 -1.16
C VAL A 239 18.23 -6.58 -0.59
N ASN A 240 18.01 -6.67 0.73
CA ASN A 240 17.83 -7.94 1.40
C ASN A 240 16.52 -8.58 0.92
N ALA A 241 16.61 -9.72 0.22
CA ALA A 241 15.42 -10.44 -0.19
C ALA A 241 14.77 -11.03 1.06
N VAL A 242 13.48 -10.74 1.25
CA VAL A 242 12.70 -11.25 2.37
C VAL A 242 11.38 -11.80 1.87
N SER A 243 10.98 -12.94 2.42
CA SER A 243 9.70 -13.57 2.14
C SER A 243 8.99 -13.83 3.45
N ILE A 244 7.91 -13.09 3.71
CA ILE A 244 7.19 -13.09 4.98
C ILE A 244 5.81 -13.72 4.75
N SER A 245 5.49 -14.71 5.56
CA SER A 245 4.19 -15.37 5.55
C SER A 245 3.53 -15.24 6.91
N ARG A 246 2.20 -15.16 6.94
CA ARG A 246 1.45 -15.33 8.18
C ARG A 246 0.40 -16.42 8.09
N GLU A 247 0.29 -17.16 9.16
CA GLU A 247 -0.76 -18.16 9.37
C GLU A 247 -1.44 -17.93 10.72
N ILE A 248 -2.75 -18.14 10.75
CA ILE A 248 -3.55 -17.97 11.98
C ILE A 248 -3.99 -19.36 12.41
N ASN A 249 -3.44 -19.82 13.54
CA ASN A 249 -3.89 -21.03 14.20
C ASN A 249 -5.02 -20.65 15.17
N PHE A 250 -6.24 -21.05 14.83
CA PHE A 250 -7.44 -20.73 15.61
C PHE A 250 -7.44 -21.50 16.93
N CYS A 251 -7.21 -20.79 18.02
CA CYS A 251 -7.64 -21.17 19.37
C CYS A 251 -8.51 -20.04 19.92
N THR A 252 -9.70 -19.85 19.34
CA THR A 252 -10.62 -18.78 19.75
C THR A 252 -11.20 -19.08 21.13
N ARG A 253 -10.78 -18.35 22.16
CA ARG A 253 -11.62 -18.13 23.35
C ARG A 253 -12.50 -16.92 23.06
N LYS A 254 -13.68 -17.16 22.48
CA LYS A 254 -14.65 -16.10 22.22
C LYS A 254 -15.30 -15.72 23.56
N ASN A 255 -15.04 -14.50 24.00
CA ASN A 255 -15.95 -13.80 24.90
C ASN A 255 -16.63 -12.68 24.10
N MET A 256 -17.82 -12.22 24.47
CA MET A 256 -18.69 -11.41 23.59
C MET A 256 -18.00 -10.21 22.91
N ASN A 257 -16.95 -9.64 23.50
CA ASN A 257 -16.25 -8.45 23.00
C ASN A 257 -14.74 -8.66 22.72
N ALA A 258 -14.19 -9.85 22.96
CA ALA A 258 -12.74 -10.11 22.84
C ALA A 258 -12.43 -11.44 22.14
N GLU A 259 -11.43 -11.39 21.28
CA GLU A 259 -10.90 -12.52 20.50
C GLU A 259 -9.42 -12.72 20.81
N SER A 260 -9.01 -13.97 21.06
CA SER A 260 -7.61 -14.35 21.17
C SER A 260 -7.26 -15.40 20.12
N TYR A 261 -6.08 -15.27 19.49
CA TYR A 261 -5.59 -16.24 18.51
C TYR A 261 -4.06 -16.27 18.49
N THR A 262 -3.47 -17.33 17.96
CA THR A 262 -2.01 -17.40 17.73
C THR A 262 -1.73 -17.13 16.27
N LEU A 263 -0.82 -16.18 16.00
CA LEU A 263 -0.35 -15.84 14.67
C LEU A 263 1.09 -16.32 14.53
N HIS A 264 1.37 -17.09 13.50
CA HIS A 264 2.71 -17.54 13.15
C HIS A 264 3.23 -16.69 12.00
N LEU A 265 4.43 -16.14 12.17
CA LEU A 265 5.17 -15.48 11.11
C LEU A 265 6.34 -16.36 10.73
N SER A 266 6.53 -16.55 9.44
CA SER A 266 7.74 -17.16 8.90
C SER A 266 8.44 -16.15 8.00
N ALA A 267 9.76 -16.09 8.09
CA ALA A 267 10.59 -15.20 7.30
C ALA A 267 11.82 -15.95 6.77
N GLY A 268 12.00 -15.94 5.46
CA GLY A 268 13.22 -16.39 4.79
C GLY A 268 14.01 -15.20 4.26
N GLU A 269 15.32 -15.17 4.55
CA GLU A 269 16.27 -14.19 4.00
C GLU A 269 17.31 -14.91 3.12
N ASN A 270 17.52 -14.43 1.88
CA ASN A 270 18.60 -14.86 0.97
C ASN A 270 18.88 -16.38 0.89
N GLY A 271 17.84 -17.22 0.87
CA GLY A 271 17.98 -18.68 0.77
C GLY A 271 18.50 -19.39 2.04
N GLY A 272 18.57 -18.68 3.17
CA GLY A 272 18.87 -19.24 4.49
C GLY A 272 17.70 -20.03 5.08
N SER A 273 17.93 -20.64 6.25
CA SER A 273 16.88 -21.36 6.99
C SER A 273 15.72 -20.42 7.33
N GLU A 274 14.50 -20.83 6.98
CA GLU A 274 13.28 -20.11 7.35
C GLU A 274 13.22 -20.01 8.87
N LYS A 275 13.12 -18.78 9.37
CA LYS A 275 12.97 -18.52 10.79
C LYS A 275 11.49 -18.31 11.07
N GLU A 276 10.98 -18.98 12.09
CA GLU A 276 9.60 -18.87 12.54
C GLU A 276 9.51 -18.16 13.89
N CYS A 277 8.49 -17.34 14.06
CA CYS A 277 8.11 -16.80 15.35
C CYS A 277 6.60 -16.80 15.50
N SER A 278 6.13 -16.90 16.74
CA SER A 278 4.69 -16.94 17.02
C SER A 278 4.30 -15.81 17.96
N TYR A 279 3.07 -15.33 17.81
CA TYR A 279 2.52 -14.22 18.58
C TYR A 279 1.15 -14.59 19.12
N TYR A 280 0.94 -14.41 20.42
CA TYR A 280 -0.39 -14.39 21.00
C TYR A 280 -1.03 -13.05 20.73
N MET A 281 -2.09 -13.07 19.94
CA MET A 281 -2.86 -11.91 19.55
C MET A 281 -4.08 -11.80 20.45
N TRP A 282 -4.31 -10.61 20.99
CA TRP A 282 -5.51 -10.27 21.74
C TRP A 282 -6.17 -9.06 21.09
N LYS A 283 -7.42 -9.22 20.68
CA LYS A 283 -8.19 -8.21 19.97
C LYS A 283 -9.48 -7.95 20.74
N GLN A 284 -9.72 -6.70 21.15
CA GLN A 284 -10.94 -6.32 21.85
C GLN A 284 -11.61 -5.12 21.18
N LYS A 285 -12.93 -5.20 21.09
CA LYS A 285 -13.79 -4.11 20.63
C LYS A 285 -14.29 -3.29 21.82
N PHE A 286 -14.30 -1.98 21.65
CA PHE A 286 -14.80 -1.02 22.62
C PHE A 286 -15.79 -0.08 21.93
N PRO A 287 -16.98 0.18 22.51
CA PRO A 287 -17.90 1.16 21.96
C PRO A 287 -17.32 2.57 22.12
N VAL A 288 -17.52 3.41 21.11
CA VAL A 288 -17.18 4.83 21.16
C VAL A 288 -18.19 5.54 22.03
N ARG A 289 -17.71 6.20 23.08
CA ARG A 289 -18.57 7.04 23.92
C ARG A 289 -18.94 8.31 23.16
N LEU A 290 -20.18 8.78 23.32
CA LEU A 290 -20.69 9.98 22.66
C LEU A 290 -19.80 11.21 22.89
N GLU A 291 -19.21 11.33 24.08
CA GLU A 291 -18.26 12.39 24.46
C GLU A 291 -16.94 12.39 23.65
N ASN A 292 -16.60 11.28 22.99
CA ASN A 292 -15.38 11.09 22.21
C ASN A 292 -15.64 11.04 20.70
N VAL A 293 -16.87 11.29 20.25
CA VAL A 293 -17.19 11.39 18.82
C VAL A 293 -16.60 12.69 18.29
N VAL A 294 -15.85 12.58 17.19
CA VAL A 294 -15.25 13.72 16.48
C VAL A 294 -15.89 13.85 15.10
N GLU A 295 -16.13 15.07 14.63
CA GLU A 295 -16.79 15.36 13.34
C GLU A 295 -16.19 14.57 12.15
N ARG A 296 -14.89 14.27 12.19
CA ARG A 296 -14.21 13.52 11.12
C ARG A 296 -14.51 12.02 11.11
N ARG A 297 -15.09 11.46 12.19
CA ARG A 297 -15.33 10.02 12.42
C ARG A 297 -16.69 9.75 13.08
N GLU A 298 -17.72 10.50 12.73
CA GLU A 298 -19.08 10.29 13.24
C GLU A 298 -19.61 8.87 12.95
N ASP A 299 -19.15 8.24 11.87
CA ASP A 299 -19.56 6.88 11.46
C ASP A 299 -18.84 5.74 12.23
N VAL A 300 -17.98 6.06 13.20
CA VAL A 300 -17.18 5.06 13.93
C VAL A 300 -17.83 4.78 15.28
N GLU A 301 -18.57 3.67 15.35
CA GLU A 301 -19.31 3.25 16.56
C GLU A 301 -18.47 2.40 17.52
N GLU A 302 -17.43 1.73 17.03
CA GLU A 302 -16.55 0.84 17.80
C GLU A 302 -15.08 1.08 17.46
N TRP A 303 -14.19 1.05 18.44
CA TRP A 303 -12.74 1.05 18.25
C TRP A 303 -12.17 -0.30 18.67
N VAL A 304 -11.17 -0.76 17.92
CA VAL A 304 -10.54 -2.06 18.13
C VAL A 304 -9.12 -1.86 18.62
N ILE A 305 -8.80 -2.44 19.78
CA ILE A 305 -7.43 -2.55 20.27
C ILE A 305 -6.93 -3.94 19.91
N THR A 306 -5.74 -4.03 19.31
CA THR A 306 -5.06 -5.30 19.08
C THR A 306 -3.70 -5.28 19.76
N LEU A 307 -3.43 -6.24 20.63
CA LEU A 307 -2.15 -6.47 21.28
C LEU A 307 -1.52 -7.76 20.73
N ALA A 308 -0.23 -7.74 20.48
CA ALA A 308 0.55 -8.91 20.09
C ALA A 308 1.66 -9.14 21.12
N PHE A 309 1.64 -10.32 21.74
CA PHE A 309 2.64 -10.76 22.69
C PHE A 309 3.50 -11.83 22.01
N PRO A 310 4.83 -11.65 21.91
CA PRO A 310 5.69 -12.68 21.35
C PRO A 310 5.63 -13.94 22.21
N ASN A 311 5.44 -15.07 21.54
CA ASN A 311 5.48 -16.41 22.11
C ASN A 311 6.78 -17.06 21.61
N GLN A 312 7.82 -17.03 22.46
CA GLN A 312 9.23 -17.46 22.22
C GLN A 312 10.22 -16.36 21.72
N GLU A 313 11.48 -16.75 21.46
CA GLU A 313 12.57 -15.86 20.99
C GLU A 313 12.29 -15.28 19.59
N ARG A 314 12.71 -14.03 19.36
CA ARG A 314 12.46 -13.27 18.12
C ARG A 314 13.38 -13.72 16.97
N LEU A 315 12.99 -13.39 15.74
CA LEU A 315 13.73 -13.67 14.50
C LEU A 315 15.09 -12.95 14.39
N GLN A 316 15.39 -11.99 15.29
CA GLN A 316 16.67 -11.28 15.35
C GLN A 316 17.28 -11.20 16.76
N SER A 317 18.54 -11.62 16.82
CA SER A 317 19.51 -11.39 17.89
C SER A 317 19.92 -9.92 17.89
N GLY A 318 19.62 -9.16 18.96
CA GLY A 318 20.13 -7.80 19.10
C GLY A 318 19.46 -6.88 20.14
N SER A 319 18.24 -7.17 20.61
CA SER A 319 17.64 -6.40 21.70
C SER A 319 16.90 -7.30 22.70
N SER A 320 17.27 -7.20 23.97
CA SER A 320 17.02 -8.18 25.04
C SER A 320 15.63 -8.14 25.67
N PHE A 321 14.61 -7.62 24.98
CA PHE A 321 13.25 -7.58 25.55
C PHE A 321 12.18 -8.02 24.55
N PRO A 322 11.25 -8.90 24.96
CA PRO A 322 10.06 -9.21 24.17
C PRO A 322 9.19 -7.95 24.12
N GLY A 323 9.27 -7.20 23.02
CA GLY A 323 8.42 -6.05 22.80
C GLY A 323 6.97 -6.49 22.69
N VAL A 324 6.09 -5.95 23.54
CA VAL A 324 4.65 -6.02 23.32
C VAL A 324 4.32 -5.05 22.19
N TYR A 325 3.64 -5.53 21.15
CA TYR A 325 3.18 -4.66 20.07
C TYR A 325 1.72 -4.33 20.29
N ALA A 326 1.36 -3.09 20.01
CA ALA A 326 -0.01 -2.62 20.11
C ALA A 326 -0.40 -1.87 18.85
N PHE A 327 -1.54 -2.24 18.29
CA PHE A 327 -2.26 -1.39 17.37
C PHE A 327 -3.33 -0.62 18.15
N LEU A 328 -3.07 0.69 18.31
CA LEU A 328 -3.93 1.64 18.99
C LEU A 328 -4.39 2.69 17.98
N PRO A 329 -5.70 2.81 17.68
CA PRO A 329 -6.21 3.84 16.78
C PRO A 329 -6.25 5.20 17.50
N THR A 330 -5.09 5.73 17.91
CA THR A 330 -4.96 6.87 18.83
C THR A 330 -4.67 8.21 18.15
N GLU A 331 -4.04 8.25 16.98
CA GLU A 331 -3.80 9.53 16.24
C GLU A 331 -3.82 9.37 14.70
N MET A 332 -3.98 10.50 13.98
CA MET A 332 -3.99 10.60 12.51
C MET A 332 -2.60 10.42 11.84
N ILE A 333 -1.60 9.84 12.53
CA ILE A 333 -0.23 9.68 12.02
C ILE A 333 0.19 8.21 12.14
N LEU A 334 0.77 7.68 11.06
CA LEU A 334 1.34 6.34 10.96
C LEU A 334 2.50 6.18 11.95
N SER A 335 2.24 5.74 13.19
CA SER A 335 3.27 5.12 14.03
C SER A 335 2.84 3.69 14.37
N TRP A 336 3.10 2.76 13.47
CA TRP A 336 2.70 1.35 13.59
C TRP A 336 3.64 0.51 14.45
N LEU A 337 4.71 1.11 14.95
CA LEU A 337 5.71 0.47 15.80
C LEU A 337 6.15 1.49 16.86
N HIS A 338 5.49 1.52 18.02
CA HIS A 338 6.18 1.98 19.23
C HIS A 338 7.13 0.86 19.65
N GLN A 339 8.28 0.79 18.97
CA GLN A 339 9.39 -0.04 19.40
C GLN A 339 9.96 0.61 20.67
N GLY A 340 9.65 0.06 21.83
CA GLY A 340 10.40 0.26 23.07
C GLY A 340 10.84 1.69 23.41
N ARG A 341 9.98 2.72 23.26
CA ARG A 341 10.10 3.86 24.18
C ARG A 341 9.48 3.41 25.48
N GLN A 342 10.31 3.44 26.53
CA GLN A 342 9.92 3.31 27.92
C GLN A 342 8.61 4.07 28.14
N LEU A 343 7.47 3.37 28.13
CA LEU A 343 6.24 3.89 28.71
C LEU A 343 6.45 3.82 30.22
N SER A 344 7.23 4.76 30.74
CA SER A 344 7.21 5.08 32.17
C SER A 344 5.86 5.72 32.46
N TRP A 345 4.86 4.88 32.73
CA TRP A 345 3.68 5.34 33.43
C TRP A 345 4.09 5.58 34.88
N THR A 346 4.50 6.82 35.18
CA THR A 346 4.46 7.30 36.56
C THR A 346 2.99 7.44 36.92
N ILE A 347 2.48 6.51 37.73
CA ILE A 347 1.20 6.68 38.40
C ILE A 347 1.42 7.78 39.44
N SER A 348 1.28 9.05 39.05
CA SER A 348 1.14 10.14 40.00
C SER A 348 -0.32 10.20 40.43
N GLY A 349 -0.61 9.56 41.56
CA GLY A 349 -1.77 9.90 42.34
C GLY A 349 -1.59 11.29 42.97
N THR A 350 -2.59 12.14 42.82
CA THR A 350 -2.82 13.35 43.62
C THR A 350 -4.34 13.49 43.72
N LYS A 351 -4.97 13.06 44.83
CA LYS A 351 -5.29 13.85 46.03
C LYS A 351 -5.81 15.27 45.72
N GLY A 352 -7.08 15.49 46.07
CA GLY A 352 -7.67 16.74 46.57
C GLY A 352 -7.79 17.90 45.58
N TYR A 353 -9.00 18.38 45.31
CA TYR A 353 -9.80 19.17 46.25
C TYR A 353 -11.27 18.77 46.18
#